data_AF-A0A8J6RXR9-F1
#
_entry.id   AF-A0A8J6RXR9-F1
#
_cell.length_a   1.000
_cell.length_b   1.000
_cell.length_c   1.000
_cell.angle_alpha   90.00
_cell.angle_beta   90.00
_cell.angle_gamma   90.00
#
_symmetry.space_group_name_H-M   'P 1'
#
loop_
_entity.id
_entity.type
_entity.pdbx_description
1 polymer ?
#
loop_
_entity_poly.entity_id
_entity_poly.type
_entity_poly.pdbx_seq_one_letter_code
_entity_poly.pdbx_strand_id
1 'polypeptide(L)'
;MVAGAFYPLTGLFETIIKEVYAEKQRKHEQRMKELQIIADSSLRDAYVQQLLLDKFLAPVDNAQHQIQNTAKHAQYLAETFSYYYQDHGATKEEAKEICHQLRILAIKISQVDSLYELKVIYQAATLFVYQMSNFQHQERKYSLERAIRKNILDVLNTCIAVETNFQRRVDFMRVD
;
A
#
# COMPACT_ATOMS: atom_id res chain seq x y z
N MET A 1 -2.71 -2.23 16.02
CA MET A 1 -2.14 -0.89 15.75
C MET A 1 -0.65 -1.00 15.97
N VAL A 2 0.14 -0.97 14.89
CA VAL A 2 1.57 -0.65 15.03
C VAL A 2 1.61 0.86 15.26
N ALA A 3 1.60 1.26 16.54
CA ALA A 3 1.86 2.65 16.92
C ALA A 3 3.24 3.02 16.38
N GLY A 4 3.38 4.24 15.82
CA GLY A 4 4.50 4.70 15.01
C GLY A 4 5.88 4.41 15.58
N ALA A 5 6.37 3.19 15.37
CA ALA A 5 7.72 2.78 15.65
C ALA A 5 8.63 3.44 14.62
N PHE A 6 9.69 4.09 15.09
CA PHE A 6 10.76 4.56 14.22
C PHE A 6 11.64 3.37 13.90
N TYR A 7 11.75 3.04 12.62
CA TYR A 7 12.58 1.95 12.14
C TYR A 7 13.88 2.53 11.59
N PRO A 8 15.00 1.78 11.67
CA PRO A 8 16.18 2.09 10.88
C PRO A 8 15.82 2.25 9.40
N LEU A 9 16.45 3.22 8.73
CA LEU A 9 16.26 3.45 7.29
C LEU A 9 16.65 2.22 6.46
N THR A 10 17.71 1.53 6.87
CA THR A 10 18.17 0.31 6.20
C THR A 10 17.12 -0.78 6.24
N GLY A 11 16.65 -1.21 5.06
CA GLY A 11 15.63 -2.26 4.95
C GLY A 11 14.24 -1.82 5.47
N LEU A 12 13.99 -0.52 5.57
CA LEU A 12 12.77 0.06 6.15
C LEU A 12 11.49 -0.47 5.49
N PHE A 13 11.36 -0.31 4.18
CA PHE A 13 10.11 -0.66 3.47
C PHE A 13 9.87 -2.17 3.48
N GLU A 14 10.93 -2.97 3.39
CA GLU A 14 10.84 -4.43 3.51
C GLU A 14 10.40 -4.87 4.91
N THR A 15 10.85 -4.18 5.94
CA THR A 15 10.40 -4.44 7.32
C THR A 15 8.93 -4.07 7.48
N ILE A 16 8.56 -2.87 7.05
CA ILE A 16 7.16 -2.39 7.05
C ILE A 16 6.25 -3.37 6.33
N ILE A 17 6.59 -3.80 5.11
CA ILE A 17 5.71 -4.65 4.32
C ILE A 17 5.56 -6.03 4.98
N LYS A 18 6.65 -6.62 5.53
CA LYS A 18 6.59 -7.89 6.27
C LYS A 18 5.67 -7.78 7.49
N GLU A 19 5.73 -6.69 8.24
CA GLU A 19 4.87 -6.47 9.39
C GLU A 19 3.40 -6.28 9.01
N VAL A 20 3.13 -5.53 7.94
CA VAL A 20 1.76 -5.36 7.41
C VAL A 20 1.18 -6.72 6.98
N TYR A 21 1.95 -7.54 6.26
CA TYR A 21 1.55 -8.91 5.92
C TYR A 21 1.27 -9.75 7.17
N ALA A 22 2.16 -9.72 8.16
CA ALA A 22 2.01 -10.48 9.39
C ALA A 22 0.81 -10.03 10.23
N GLU A 23 0.52 -8.73 10.31
CA GLU A 23 -0.69 -8.22 10.99
C GLU A 23 -1.96 -8.66 10.24
N LYS A 24 -1.97 -8.58 8.91
CA LYS A 24 -3.10 -9.05 8.11
C LYS A 24 -3.35 -10.54 8.27
N GLN A 25 -2.29 -11.35 8.26
CA GLN A 25 -2.38 -12.79 8.47
C GLN A 25 -2.93 -13.13 9.86
N ARG A 26 -2.43 -12.47 10.91
CA ARG A 26 -2.96 -12.63 12.27
C ARG A 26 -4.44 -12.26 12.38
N LYS A 27 -4.87 -11.16 11.75
CA LYS A 27 -6.29 -10.77 11.69
C LYS A 27 -7.13 -11.79 10.93
N HIS A 28 -6.60 -12.35 9.85
CA HIS A 28 -7.26 -13.41 9.09
C HIS A 28 -7.45 -14.67 9.94
N GLU A 29 -6.40 -15.14 10.60
CA GLU A 29 -6.45 -16.31 11.49
C GLU A 29 -7.41 -16.10 12.67
N GLN A 30 -7.41 -14.90 13.27
CA GLN A 30 -8.34 -14.56 14.33
C GLN A 30 -9.79 -14.63 13.85
N ARG A 31 -10.09 -14.03 12.68
CA ARG A 31 -11.44 -14.11 12.08
C ARG A 31 -11.84 -15.55 11.75
N MET A 32 -10.91 -16.38 11.27
CA MET A 32 -11.18 -17.79 11.03
C MET A 32 -11.54 -18.55 12.30
N LYS A 33 -10.86 -18.26 13.43
CA LYS A 33 -11.22 -18.84 14.72
C LYS A 33 -12.59 -18.37 15.19
N GLU A 34 -12.91 -17.08 15.04
CA GLU A 34 -14.23 -16.53 15.36
C GLU A 34 -15.34 -17.21 14.54
N LEU A 35 -15.13 -17.41 13.24
CA LEU A 35 -16.09 -18.10 12.35
C LEU A 35 -16.20 -19.61 12.62
N GLN A 36 -15.18 -20.25 13.17
CA GLN A 36 -15.27 -21.65 13.59
C GLN A 36 -16.13 -21.83 14.85
N ILE A 37 -16.20 -20.80 15.69
CA ILE A 37 -17.04 -20.78 16.90
C ILE A 37 -18.52 -20.52 16.54
N ILE A 38 -18.76 -19.80 15.44
CA ILE A 38 -20.10 -19.51 14.94
C ILE A 38 -20.63 -20.72 14.14
N ALA A 39 -21.72 -21.33 14.59
CA ALA A 39 -22.36 -22.48 13.93
C ALA A 39 -23.21 -22.11 12.69
N ASP A 40 -23.34 -20.82 12.40
CA ASP A 40 -24.17 -20.29 11.32
C ASP A 40 -23.44 -20.38 9.96
N SER A 41 -23.99 -21.14 9.00
CA SER A 41 -23.37 -21.33 7.69
C SER A 41 -23.34 -20.04 6.86
N SER A 42 -24.33 -19.16 7.05
CA SER A 42 -24.48 -17.93 6.27
C SER A 42 -23.31 -16.95 6.49
N LEU A 43 -22.81 -16.84 7.73
CA LEU A 43 -21.68 -16.00 8.07
C LEU A 43 -20.36 -16.55 7.53
N ARG A 44 -20.23 -17.88 7.47
CA ARG A 44 -19.10 -18.55 6.83
C ARG A 44 -19.12 -18.31 5.31
N ASP A 45 -20.28 -18.43 4.68
CA ASP A 45 -20.44 -18.26 3.24
C ASP A 45 -20.17 -16.81 2.80
N ALA A 46 -20.72 -15.82 3.52
CA ALA A 46 -20.43 -14.40 3.29
C ALA A 46 -18.93 -14.08 3.41
N TYR A 47 -18.22 -14.74 4.33
CA TYR A 47 -16.78 -14.55 4.49
C TYR A 47 -15.97 -15.18 3.34
N VAL A 48 -16.32 -16.40 2.92
CA VAL A 48 -15.69 -17.04 1.74
C VAL A 48 -15.90 -16.18 0.49
N GLN A 49 -17.11 -15.62 0.32
CA GLN A 49 -17.39 -14.67 -0.76
C GLN A 49 -16.49 -13.43 -0.68
N GLN A 50 -16.31 -12.84 0.50
CA GLN A 50 -15.43 -11.69 0.69
C GLN A 50 -13.97 -12.00 0.33
N LEU A 51 -13.48 -13.20 0.66
CA LEU A 51 -12.13 -13.66 0.30
C LEU A 51 -11.94 -13.80 -1.21
N LEU A 52 -12.94 -14.34 -1.91
CA LEU A 52 -12.92 -14.45 -3.37
C LEU A 52 -12.86 -13.05 -4.00
N LEU A 53 -13.67 -12.11 -3.51
CA LEU A 53 -13.69 -10.73 -4.00
C LEU A 53 -12.38 -9.98 -3.77
N ASP A 54 -11.68 -10.23 -2.66
CA ASP A 54 -10.37 -9.61 -2.39
C ASP A 54 -9.24 -10.20 -3.27
N LYS A 55 -9.43 -11.39 -3.88
CA LYS A 55 -8.49 -11.98 -4.85
C LYS A 55 -8.61 -11.39 -6.25
N PHE A 56 -9.78 -10.88 -6.62
CA PHE A 56 -10.00 -10.33 -7.96
C PHE A 56 -9.92 -8.80 -7.92
N LEU A 57 -8.81 -8.23 -8.41
CA LEU A 57 -8.90 -6.90 -9.00
C LEU A 57 -9.78 -7.03 -10.25
N ALA A 58 -10.85 -6.26 -10.33
CA ALA A 58 -11.53 -6.15 -11.62
C ALA A 58 -10.50 -5.60 -12.64
N PRO A 59 -10.39 -6.20 -13.83
CA PRO A 59 -9.65 -5.59 -14.92
C PRO A 59 -10.46 -4.35 -15.33
N VAL A 60 -10.11 -3.22 -14.74
CA VAL A 60 -10.37 -1.93 -15.35
C VAL A 60 -9.00 -1.56 -15.88
N ASP A 61 -8.77 -1.65 -17.19
CA ASP A 61 -7.46 -1.35 -17.82
C ASP A 61 -6.87 -0.03 -17.29
N ASN A 62 -7.76 0.92 -16.93
CA ASN A 62 -7.41 2.16 -16.25
C ASN A 62 -6.74 1.97 -14.89
N ALA A 63 -7.23 1.08 -14.01
CA ALA A 63 -6.62 0.82 -12.69
C ALA A 63 -5.24 0.18 -12.83
N GLN A 64 -5.08 -0.78 -13.76
CA GLN A 64 -3.78 -1.39 -14.03
C GLN A 64 -2.78 -0.36 -14.58
N HIS A 65 -3.23 0.48 -15.52
CA HIS A 65 -2.42 1.58 -16.04
C HIS A 65 -2.03 2.59 -14.96
N GLN A 66 -2.96 2.94 -14.07
CA GLN A 66 -2.70 3.82 -12.92
C GLN A 66 -1.69 3.20 -11.95
N ILE A 67 -1.79 1.90 -11.64
CA ILE A 67 -0.82 1.17 -10.82
C ILE A 67 0.57 1.22 -11.46
N GLN A 68 0.69 0.94 -12.76
CA GLN A 68 1.98 0.98 -13.46
C GLN A 68 2.58 2.39 -13.52
N ASN A 69 1.76 3.43 -13.75
CA ASN A 69 2.23 4.81 -13.71
C ASN A 69 2.64 5.25 -12.30
N THR A 70 1.97 4.73 -11.28
CA THR A 70 2.32 4.94 -9.87
C THR A 70 3.69 4.32 -9.55
N ALA A 71 3.97 3.12 -10.06
CA ALA A 71 5.29 2.49 -9.94
C ALA A 71 6.39 3.34 -10.62
N LYS A 72 6.14 3.83 -11.83
CA LYS A 72 7.06 4.75 -12.53
C LYS A 72 7.31 6.02 -11.74
N HIS A 73 6.27 6.58 -11.10
CA HIS A 73 6.41 7.76 -10.29
C HIS A 73 7.31 7.51 -9.05
N ALA A 74 7.20 6.35 -8.41
CA ALA A 74 8.09 5.98 -7.31
C ALA A 74 9.56 5.89 -7.78
N GLN A 75 9.84 5.39 -8.98
CA GLN A 75 11.19 5.40 -9.58
C GLN A 75 11.67 6.82 -9.86
N TYR A 76 10.82 7.66 -10.43
CA TYR A 76 11.12 9.08 -10.69
C TYR A 76 11.44 9.84 -9.40
N LEU A 77 10.72 9.57 -8.30
CA LEU A 77 11.02 10.15 -6.99
C LEU A 77 12.38 9.70 -6.47
N ALA A 78 12.75 8.43 -6.65
CA ALA A 78 14.08 7.94 -6.27
C ALA A 78 15.20 8.67 -7.03
N GLU A 79 15.00 8.93 -8.31
CA GLU A 79 15.95 9.72 -9.11
C GLU A 79 16.01 11.16 -8.63
N THR A 80 14.85 11.84 -8.56
CA THR A 80 14.76 13.25 -8.17
C THR A 80 15.34 13.49 -6.77
N PHE A 81 14.96 12.67 -5.79
CA PHE A 81 15.45 12.80 -4.42
C PHE A 81 16.97 12.61 -4.35
N SER A 82 17.56 11.74 -5.19
CA SER A 82 19.02 11.54 -5.21
C SER A 82 19.81 12.79 -5.61
N TYR A 83 19.21 13.72 -6.36
CA TYR A 83 19.82 15.00 -6.73
C TYR A 83 19.57 16.10 -5.70
N TYR A 84 18.41 16.12 -5.07
CA TYR A 84 17.94 17.21 -4.21
C TYR A 84 17.80 16.83 -2.72
N TYR A 85 18.53 15.80 -2.28
CA TYR A 85 18.42 15.29 -0.91
C TYR A 85 18.83 16.30 0.16
N GLN A 86 19.75 17.21 -0.17
CA GLN A 86 20.20 18.27 0.74
C GLN A 86 19.07 19.25 1.08
N ASP A 87 18.20 19.55 0.12
CA ASP A 87 17.05 20.42 0.30
C ASP A 87 16.00 19.82 1.26
N HIS A 88 16.14 18.53 1.57
CA HIS A 88 15.29 17.76 2.48
C HIS A 88 15.96 17.47 3.83
N GLY A 89 17.15 18.04 4.08
CA GLY A 89 17.91 17.82 5.31
C GLY A 89 18.48 16.41 5.46
N ALA A 90 18.55 15.63 4.38
CA ALA A 90 19.12 14.30 4.39
C ALA A 90 20.63 14.32 4.18
N THR A 91 21.33 13.33 4.73
CA THR A 91 22.70 12.99 4.35
C THR A 91 22.72 12.19 3.04
N LYS A 92 23.90 12.04 2.42
CA LYS A 92 24.04 11.28 1.17
C LYS A 92 23.73 9.79 1.38
N GLU A 93 24.10 9.26 2.53
CA GLU A 93 23.86 7.88 2.94
C GLU A 93 22.36 7.63 3.14
N GLU A 94 21.66 8.51 3.87
CA GLU A 94 20.20 8.45 4.02
C GLU A 94 19.50 8.59 2.68
N ALA A 95 19.98 9.48 1.80
CA ALA A 95 19.44 9.65 0.47
C ALA A 95 19.56 8.37 -0.36
N LYS A 96 20.71 7.71 -0.33
CA LYS A 96 20.92 6.43 -1.02
C LYS A 96 19.92 5.39 -0.54
N GLU A 97 19.69 5.32 0.77
CA GLU A 97 18.75 4.37 1.35
C GLU A 97 17.30 4.69 1.00
N ILE A 98 16.87 5.95 1.15
CA ILE A 98 15.52 6.40 0.74
C ILE A 98 15.27 6.09 -0.74
N CYS A 99 16.23 6.38 -1.61
CA CYS A 99 16.14 6.08 -3.03
C CYS A 99 16.07 4.57 -3.31
N HIS A 100 16.75 3.75 -2.52
CA HIS A 100 16.63 2.29 -2.60
C HIS A 100 15.23 1.83 -2.19
N GLN A 101 14.70 2.32 -1.06
CA GLN A 101 13.36 2.00 -0.58
C GLN A 101 12.25 2.42 -1.56
N LEU A 102 12.37 3.59 -2.19
CA LEU A 102 11.46 4.05 -3.24
C LEU A 102 11.45 3.12 -4.47
N ARG A 103 12.61 2.56 -4.84
CA ARG A 103 12.70 1.57 -5.93
C ARG A 103 12.08 0.23 -5.53
N ILE A 104 12.22 -0.20 -4.27
CA ILE A 104 11.53 -1.40 -3.76
C ILE A 104 10.02 -1.17 -3.80
N LEU A 105 9.53 -0.01 -3.34
CA LEU A 105 8.12 0.36 -3.43
C LEU A 105 7.62 0.29 -4.88
N ALA A 106 8.38 0.82 -5.85
CA ALA A 106 8.04 0.72 -7.26
C ALA A 106 7.89 -0.73 -7.75
N ILE A 107 8.84 -1.60 -7.40
CA ILE A 107 8.79 -3.04 -7.72
C ILE A 107 7.52 -3.65 -7.14
N LYS A 108 7.23 -3.40 -5.86
CA LYS A 108 6.03 -3.95 -5.21
C LYS A 108 4.75 -3.46 -5.86
N ILE A 109 4.63 -2.17 -6.17
CA ILE A 109 3.45 -1.62 -6.87
C ILE A 109 3.28 -2.30 -8.23
N SER A 110 4.36 -2.50 -9.00
CA SER A 110 4.30 -3.11 -10.34
C SER A 110 3.87 -4.57 -10.33
N GLN A 111 4.04 -5.26 -9.20
CA GLN A 111 3.73 -6.67 -9.00
C GLN A 111 2.30 -6.93 -8.48
N VAL A 112 1.54 -5.87 -8.16
CA VAL A 112 0.17 -6.02 -7.64
C VAL A 112 -0.71 -6.76 -8.64
N ASP A 113 -1.24 -7.90 -8.20
CA ASP A 113 -2.18 -8.71 -9.00
C ASP A 113 -3.59 -8.81 -8.39
N SER A 114 -3.74 -8.38 -7.12
CA SER A 114 -4.99 -8.56 -6.36
C SER A 114 -5.29 -7.37 -5.45
N LEU A 115 -6.57 -7.25 -5.06
CA LEU A 115 -7.03 -6.13 -4.24
C LEU A 115 -6.46 -6.25 -2.82
N TYR A 116 -6.26 -7.50 -2.37
CA TYR A 116 -5.54 -7.80 -1.14
C TYR A 116 -4.13 -7.19 -1.14
N GLU A 117 -3.33 -7.46 -2.18
CA GLU A 117 -1.97 -6.92 -2.32
C GLU A 117 -1.97 -5.39 -2.42
N LEU A 118 -2.87 -4.83 -3.22
CA LEU A 118 -3.00 -3.38 -3.37
C LEU A 118 -3.24 -2.69 -2.01
N LYS A 119 -4.10 -3.26 -1.16
CA LYS A 119 -4.35 -2.76 0.19
C LYS A 119 -3.13 -2.90 1.10
N VAL A 120 -2.38 -4.00 0.99
CA VAL A 120 -1.15 -4.21 1.77
C VAL A 120 -0.10 -3.16 1.39
N ILE A 121 0.11 -2.93 0.10
CA ILE A 121 1.07 -1.93 -0.39
C ILE A 121 0.63 -0.53 -0.01
N TYR A 122 -0.67 -0.20 -0.12
CA TYR A 122 -1.19 1.09 0.32
C TYR A 122 -0.90 1.35 1.81
N GLN A 123 -1.13 0.35 2.67
CA GLN A 123 -0.83 0.45 4.09
C GLN A 123 0.68 0.59 4.36
N ALA A 124 1.51 -0.20 3.67
CA ALA A 124 2.97 -0.12 3.80
C ALA A 124 3.51 1.24 3.33
N ALA A 125 3.03 1.75 2.19
CA ALA A 125 3.38 3.06 1.67
C ALA A 125 2.93 4.19 2.63
N THR A 126 1.79 4.04 3.30
CA THR A 126 1.32 5.00 4.32
C THR A 126 2.29 5.07 5.50
N LEU A 127 2.76 3.92 6.00
CA LEU A 127 3.75 3.86 7.08
C LEU A 127 5.12 4.39 6.63
N PHE A 128 5.50 4.11 5.38
CA PHE A 128 6.72 4.66 4.80
C PHE A 128 6.68 6.19 4.70
N VAL A 129 5.56 6.76 4.24
CA VAL A 129 5.33 8.22 4.21
C VAL A 129 5.49 8.85 5.59
N TYR A 130 4.98 8.18 6.63
CA TYR A 130 5.16 8.65 8.00
C TYR A 130 6.64 8.72 8.42
N GLN A 131 7.49 7.80 7.95
CA GLN A 131 8.94 7.92 8.19
C GLN A 131 9.57 9.03 7.36
N MET A 132 9.08 9.23 6.12
CA MET A 132 9.59 10.27 5.23
C MET A 132 9.24 11.69 5.69
N SER A 133 8.27 11.89 6.59
CA SER A 133 7.95 13.22 7.13
C SER A 133 9.06 13.82 7.98
N ASN A 134 10.09 13.04 8.34
CA ASN A 134 11.31 13.55 8.98
C ASN A 134 12.23 14.29 8.01
N PHE A 135 12.12 14.01 6.71
CA PHE A 135 12.93 14.62 5.64
C PHE A 135 12.15 15.76 4.98
N GLN A 136 12.14 16.90 5.66
CA GLN A 136 11.30 18.03 5.28
C GLN A 136 12.01 18.96 4.30
N HIS A 137 11.29 19.31 3.23
CA HIS A 137 11.68 20.39 2.34
C HIS A 137 11.10 21.72 2.86
N GLN A 138 11.82 22.83 2.67
CA GLN A 138 11.36 24.17 3.08
C GLN A 138 10.01 24.54 2.45
N GLU A 139 9.86 24.26 1.16
CA GLU A 139 8.59 24.38 0.45
C GLU A 139 7.80 23.06 0.42
N ARG A 140 6.59 23.07 1.00
CA ARG A 140 5.70 21.90 1.08
C ARG A 140 5.47 21.21 -0.28
N LYS A 141 5.41 21.96 -1.39
CA LYS A 141 5.14 21.39 -2.72
C LYS A 141 6.24 20.44 -3.21
N TYR A 142 7.47 20.60 -2.70
CA TYR A 142 8.61 19.77 -3.08
C TYR A 142 8.90 18.66 -2.05
N SER A 143 8.17 18.59 -0.94
CA SER A 143 8.43 17.57 0.08
C SER A 143 8.14 16.16 -0.45
N LEU A 144 9.05 15.24 -0.13
CA LEU A 144 8.93 13.82 -0.48
C LEU A 144 7.61 13.22 0.04
N GLU A 145 7.26 13.54 1.29
CA GLU A 145 6.00 13.11 1.90
C GLU A 145 4.78 13.51 1.04
N ARG A 146 4.72 14.77 0.60
CA ARG A 146 3.61 15.25 -0.23
C ARG A 146 3.58 14.55 -1.58
N ALA A 147 4.75 14.38 -2.20
CA ALA A 147 4.83 13.73 -3.51
C ALA A 147 4.34 12.28 -3.44
N ILE A 148 4.74 11.52 -2.42
CA ILE A 148 4.25 10.15 -2.21
C ILE A 148 2.74 10.16 -1.91
N ARG A 149 2.24 11.05 -1.04
CA ARG A 149 0.79 11.12 -0.78
C ARG A 149 -0.01 11.36 -2.06
N LYS A 150 0.34 12.42 -2.80
CA LYS A 150 -0.44 12.89 -3.95
C LYS A 150 -0.38 11.95 -5.15
N ASN A 151 0.80 11.43 -5.46
CA ASN A 151 1.02 10.70 -6.72
C ASN A 151 1.12 9.18 -6.53
N ILE A 152 1.16 8.71 -5.27
CA ILE A 152 1.16 7.27 -4.95
C ILE A 152 -0.10 6.93 -4.14
N LEU A 153 -0.24 7.46 -2.92
CA LEU A 153 -1.34 7.03 -2.04
C LEU A 153 -2.72 7.40 -2.60
N ASP A 154 -2.93 8.61 -3.09
CA ASP A 154 -4.24 9.04 -3.62
C ASP A 154 -4.65 8.19 -4.84
N VAL A 155 -3.68 7.85 -5.69
CA VAL A 155 -3.91 7.01 -6.88
C VAL A 155 -4.23 5.57 -6.48
N LEU A 156 -3.41 4.97 -5.60
CA LEU A 156 -3.67 3.61 -5.11
C LEU A 156 -5.01 3.53 -4.36
N ASN A 157 -5.37 4.55 -3.58
CA ASN A 157 -6.66 4.62 -2.91
C ASN A 157 -7.82 4.70 -3.91
N THR A 158 -7.66 5.46 -4.99
CA THR A 158 -8.64 5.51 -6.09
C THR A 158 -8.82 4.13 -6.72
N CYS A 159 -7.72 3.41 -7.00
CA CYS A 159 -7.74 2.04 -7.51
C CYS A 159 -8.44 1.06 -6.55
N ILE A 160 -8.27 1.25 -5.23
CA ILE A 160 -8.98 0.47 -4.20
C ILE A 160 -10.47 0.81 -4.21
N ALA A 161 -10.80 2.10 -4.35
CA ALA A 161 -12.14 2.64 -4.16
C ALA A 161 -13.06 2.56 -5.39
N VAL A 162 -12.56 2.10 -6.55
CA VAL A 162 -13.33 2.02 -7.80
C VAL A 162 -14.70 1.37 -7.54
N GLU A 163 -15.76 2.10 -7.89
CA GLU A 163 -17.16 1.73 -7.67
C GLU A 163 -17.48 0.32 -8.20
N THR A 164 -16.86 -0.13 -9.29
CA THR A 164 -17.01 -1.50 -9.80
C THR A 164 -16.50 -2.59 -8.86
N ASN A 165 -15.50 -2.32 -8.01
CA ASN A 165 -15.06 -3.23 -6.97
C ASN A 165 -16.06 -3.27 -5.80
N PHE A 166 -16.76 -2.16 -5.53
CA PHE A 166 -17.86 -2.10 -4.56
C PHE A 166 -19.15 -2.72 -5.12
N GLN A 167 -19.51 -2.43 -6.36
CA GLN A 167 -20.68 -2.95 -7.05
C GLN A 167 -20.54 -4.45 -7.26
N ARG A 168 -19.36 -4.98 -7.62
CA ARG A 168 -19.11 -6.43 -7.58
C ARG A 168 -19.32 -7.02 -6.20
N ARG A 169 -18.94 -6.34 -5.11
CA ARG A 169 -19.22 -6.81 -3.74
C ARG A 169 -20.72 -6.86 -3.47
N VAL A 170 -21.45 -5.82 -3.87
CA VAL A 170 -22.90 -5.75 -3.72
C VAL A 170 -23.61 -6.79 -4.59
N ASP A 171 -23.19 -6.96 -5.84
CA ASP A 171 -23.79 -7.89 -6.81
C ASP A 171 -23.48 -9.35 -6.45
N PHE A 172 -22.26 -9.67 -6.00
CA PHE A 172 -21.95 -11.02 -5.47
C PHE A 172 -22.73 -11.35 -4.21
N MET A 173 -23.03 -10.36 -3.36
CA MET A 173 -23.85 -10.53 -2.15
C MET A 173 -25.36 -10.61 -2.45
N ARG A 174 -25.78 -10.34 -3.69
CA ARG A 174 -27.17 -10.37 -4.17
C ARG A 174 -27.53 -11.60 -4.99
N VAL A 175 -26.58 -12.52 -5.21
CA VAL A 175 -26.88 -13.79 -5.89
C VAL A 175 -27.53 -14.73 -4.89
N ASP A 176 -28.87 -14.71 -4.85
CA ASP A 176 -29.72 -15.74 -4.24
C ASP A 176 -29.84 -16.98 -5.15
#